data_AF-A0A840QR32-F1
#
_entry.id   AF-A0A840QR32-F1
#
_cell.length_a   1.000
_cell.length_b   1.000
_cell.length_c   1.000
_cell.angle_alpha   90.00
_cell.angle_beta   90.00
_cell.angle_gamma   90.00
#
_symmetry.space_group_name_H-M   'P 1'
#
loop_
_entity.id
_entity.type
_entity.pdbx_description
1 polymer ?
#
loop_
_entity_poly.entity_id
_entity_poly.type
_entity_poly.pdbx_seq_one_letter_code
_entity_poly.pdbx_strand_id
1 'polypeptide(L)'
;MKKAKQFRNIIILLFLLGLLWVGAFLYVPEREALSDHSLENAIREELDLAPNEQYHKDDLADIRVLEIRDAGIEQIEGIEKLTNLVELDLRGNEIDDITLIGELENLEVLDLRDNRISDISALGNLTHLEDLNVRGNRISDISVLSELTNIRELNIRENSISDISPLADLTLLRDLNMRYNQIDTLEPLSDLQNLTQRLYIEGNLIEDTSPVAHYYDHILETDF
;
A
#
# COMPACT_ATOMS: atom_id res chain seq x y z
N MET A 1 -69.12 26.48 -18.12
CA MET A 1 -67.84 26.94 -17.50
C MET A 1 -67.12 25.92 -16.60
N LYS A 2 -67.74 24.82 -16.11
CA LYS A 2 -67.07 23.83 -15.23
C LYS A 2 -66.13 22.83 -15.93
N LYS A 3 -66.38 22.44 -17.19
CA LYS A 3 -65.57 21.44 -17.92
C LYS A 3 -64.17 21.92 -18.33
N ALA A 4 -63.99 23.21 -18.61
CA ALA A 4 -62.68 23.77 -18.99
C ALA A 4 -61.68 23.86 -17.82
N LYS A 5 -62.18 23.95 -16.57
CA LYS A 5 -61.33 24.00 -15.37
C LYS A 5 -60.82 22.62 -14.95
N GLN A 6 -61.60 21.55 -15.20
CA GLN A 6 -61.19 20.16 -14.99
C GLN A 6 -60.08 19.72 -15.96
N PHE A 7 -60.20 20.08 -17.25
CA PHE A 7 -59.16 19.75 -18.24
C PHE A 7 -57.83 20.47 -17.96
N ARG A 8 -57.87 21.72 -17.49
CA ARG A 8 -56.65 22.48 -17.14
C ARG A 8 -55.92 21.90 -15.92
N ASN A 9 -56.64 21.30 -14.98
CA ASN A 9 -56.03 20.65 -13.81
C ASN A 9 -55.44 19.27 -14.13
N ILE A 10 -56.00 18.53 -15.11
CA ILE A 10 -55.47 17.23 -15.54
C ILE A 10 -54.17 17.38 -16.33
N ILE A 11 -54.04 18.43 -17.14
CA ILE A 11 -52.81 18.71 -17.91
C ILE A 11 -51.65 19.12 -16.98
N ILE A 12 -51.93 19.87 -15.91
CA ILE A 12 -50.90 20.24 -14.91
C ILE A 12 -50.47 19.02 -14.08
N LEU A 13 -51.39 18.09 -13.78
CA LEU A 13 -51.07 16.86 -13.05
C LEU A 13 -50.20 15.89 -13.87
N LEU A 14 -50.42 15.81 -15.19
CA LEU A 14 -49.59 15.00 -16.11
C LEU A 14 -48.20 15.61 -16.34
N PHE A 15 -48.06 16.94 -16.31
CA PHE A 15 -46.76 17.60 -16.35
C PHE A 15 -45.93 17.38 -15.08
N LEU A 16 -46.58 17.33 -13.90
CA LEU A 16 -45.91 17.07 -12.63
C LEU A 16 -45.50 15.59 -12.47
N LEU A 17 -46.28 14.65 -13.03
CA LEU A 17 -45.92 13.22 -13.10
C LEU A 17 -44.79 12.94 -14.11
N GLY A 18 -44.71 13.71 -15.20
CA GLY A 18 -43.61 13.61 -16.18
C GLY A 18 -42.26 14.11 -15.65
N LEU A 19 -42.26 15.12 -14.77
CA LEU A 19 -41.04 15.64 -14.14
C LEU A 19 -40.47 14.71 -13.05
N LEU A 20 -41.32 13.91 -12.40
CA LEU A 20 -40.89 12.88 -11.44
C LEU A 20 -40.24 11.66 -12.12
N TRP A 21 -40.47 11.44 -13.42
CA TRP A 21 -39.84 10.37 -14.19
C TRP A 21 -38.51 10.77 -14.85
N VAL A 22 -38.36 12.03 -15.24
CA VAL A 22 -37.09 12.53 -15.79
C VAL A 22 -36.00 12.62 -14.71
N GLY A 23 -36.38 12.92 -13.46
CA GLY A 23 -35.43 12.93 -12.33
C GLY A 23 -34.88 11.55 -11.96
N ALA A 24 -35.66 10.48 -12.17
CA ALA A 24 -35.21 9.10 -11.91
C ALA A 24 -34.30 8.55 -13.02
N PHE A 25 -34.40 9.08 -14.25
CA PHE A 25 -33.55 8.68 -15.38
C PHE A 25 -32.24 9.50 -15.49
N LEU A 26 -32.10 10.53 -14.67
CA LEU A 26 -30.87 11.30 -14.51
C LEU A 26 -30.21 11.11 -13.14
N TYR A 27 -30.68 10.12 -12.36
CA TYR A 27 -29.88 9.58 -11.27
C TYR A 27 -28.80 8.68 -11.88
N VAL A 28 -27.77 9.31 -12.44
CA VAL A 28 -26.46 8.68 -12.56
C VAL A 28 -25.91 8.74 -11.14
N PRO A 29 -25.74 7.60 -10.44
CA PRO A 29 -25.04 7.62 -9.16
C PRO A 29 -23.73 8.37 -9.39
N GLU A 30 -23.45 9.37 -8.56
CA GLU A 30 -22.19 10.10 -8.61
C GLU A 30 -21.10 9.04 -8.63
N ARG A 31 -20.32 8.99 -9.73
CA ARG A 31 -19.23 8.03 -9.89
C ARG A 31 -18.33 8.27 -8.68
N GLU A 32 -18.32 7.37 -7.70
CA GLU A 32 -17.24 7.31 -6.70
C GLU A 32 -16.00 6.76 -7.40
N ALA A 33 -15.57 7.44 -8.48
CA ALA A 33 -14.50 7.01 -9.33
C ALA A 33 -13.19 7.06 -8.54
N LEU A 34 -12.46 5.95 -8.59
CA LEU A 34 -11.03 5.93 -8.31
C LEU A 34 -10.37 6.91 -9.28
N SER A 35 -9.38 7.64 -8.81
CA SER A 35 -8.70 8.69 -9.60
C SER A 35 -7.92 8.10 -10.77
N ASP A 36 -7.29 6.95 -10.55
CA ASP A 36 -6.37 6.31 -11.48
C ASP A 36 -7.06 5.15 -12.23
N HIS A 37 -6.99 5.21 -13.56
CA HIS A 37 -7.59 4.21 -14.43
C HIS A 37 -6.93 2.83 -14.29
N SER A 38 -5.63 2.76 -14.02
CA SER A 38 -4.92 1.50 -13.80
C SER A 38 -5.34 0.86 -12.48
N LEU A 39 -5.51 1.66 -11.41
CA LEU A 39 -6.10 1.17 -10.16
C LEU A 39 -7.53 0.68 -10.35
N GLU A 40 -8.37 1.45 -11.05
CA GLU A 40 -9.74 1.04 -11.36
C GLU A 40 -9.76 -0.27 -12.17
N ASN A 41 -8.89 -0.42 -13.16
CA ASN A 41 -8.81 -1.62 -13.98
C ASN A 41 -8.34 -2.84 -13.20
N ALA A 42 -7.36 -2.69 -12.31
CA ALA A 42 -6.88 -3.80 -11.49
C ALA A 42 -7.95 -4.30 -10.52
N ILE A 43 -8.67 -3.40 -9.85
CA ILE A 43 -9.79 -3.77 -8.98
C ILE A 43 -10.90 -4.48 -9.76
N ARG A 44 -11.16 -4.06 -11.00
CA ARG A 44 -12.14 -4.73 -11.86
C ARG A 44 -11.71 -6.13 -12.25
N GLU A 45 -10.43 -6.31 -12.56
CA GLU A 45 -9.87 -7.61 -12.89
C GLU A 45 -9.96 -8.57 -11.70
N GLU A 46 -9.60 -8.09 -10.50
CA GLU A 46 -9.69 -8.87 -9.25
C GLU A 46 -11.13 -9.30 -8.93
N LEU A 47 -12.11 -8.47 -9.27
CA LEU A 47 -13.53 -8.76 -9.08
C LEU A 47 -14.20 -9.51 -10.26
N ASP A 48 -13.44 -9.91 -11.29
CA ASP A 48 -13.96 -10.53 -12.53
C ASP A 48 -15.08 -9.71 -13.20
N LEU A 49 -14.93 -8.38 -13.19
CA LEU A 49 -15.93 -7.44 -13.71
C LEU A 49 -15.68 -7.08 -15.17
N ALA A 50 -16.77 -6.95 -15.93
CA ALA A 50 -16.69 -6.49 -17.31
C ALA A 50 -16.25 -5.01 -17.39
N PRO A 51 -15.69 -4.58 -18.53
CA PRO A 51 -15.37 -3.16 -18.75
C PRO A 51 -16.61 -2.27 -18.53
N ASN A 52 -16.51 -1.31 -17.60
CA ASN A 52 -17.56 -0.38 -17.16
C ASN A 52 -18.68 -0.97 -16.28
N GLU A 53 -18.57 -2.22 -15.83
CA GLU A 53 -19.47 -2.76 -14.80
C GLU A 53 -19.29 -2.00 -13.46
N GLN A 54 -20.31 -1.88 -12.63
CA GLN A 54 -20.15 -1.19 -11.35
C GLN A 54 -19.83 -2.22 -10.27
N TYR A 55 -18.72 -2.06 -9.56
CA TYR A 55 -18.54 -2.73 -8.27
C TYR A 55 -19.39 -2.04 -7.21
N HIS A 56 -19.93 -2.82 -6.29
CA HIS A 56 -20.60 -2.36 -5.09
C HIS A 56 -19.57 -2.18 -3.99
N LYS A 57 -19.89 -1.35 -2.98
CA LYS A 57 -19.01 -1.15 -1.82
C LYS A 57 -18.68 -2.49 -1.12
N ASP A 58 -19.65 -3.39 -1.09
CA ASP A 58 -19.49 -4.71 -0.46
C ASP A 58 -18.46 -5.57 -1.22
N ASP A 59 -18.35 -5.41 -2.55
CA ASP A 59 -17.37 -6.16 -3.37
C ASP A 59 -15.94 -5.78 -3.01
N LEU A 60 -15.67 -4.50 -2.72
CA LEU A 60 -14.36 -4.02 -2.29
C LEU A 60 -13.93 -4.61 -0.94
N ALA A 61 -14.91 -4.97 -0.10
CA ALA A 61 -14.65 -5.57 1.20
C ALA A 61 -14.23 -7.04 1.10
N ASP A 62 -14.40 -7.69 -0.06
CA ASP A 62 -13.98 -9.08 -0.30
C ASP A 62 -12.55 -9.19 -0.85
N ILE A 63 -11.98 -8.09 -1.36
CA ILE A 63 -10.60 -8.05 -1.85
C ILE A 63 -9.63 -8.25 -0.67
N ARG A 64 -8.72 -9.21 -0.80
CA ARG A 64 -7.68 -9.55 0.19
C ARG A 64 -6.27 -9.40 -0.36
N VAL A 65 -6.11 -9.58 -1.66
CA VAL A 65 -4.85 -9.45 -2.38
C VAL A 65 -5.09 -8.51 -3.54
N LEU A 66 -4.16 -7.60 -3.79
CA LEU A 66 -4.19 -6.74 -4.96
C LEU A 66 -2.78 -6.58 -5.51
N GLU A 67 -2.60 -6.95 -6.76
CA GLU A 67 -1.33 -6.83 -7.47
C GLU A 67 -1.47 -5.89 -8.67
N ILE A 68 -0.70 -4.81 -8.69
CA ILE A 68 -0.65 -3.88 -9.82
C ILE A 68 0.80 -3.54 -10.10
N ARG A 69 1.42 -4.32 -10.99
CA ARG A 69 2.86 -4.25 -11.28
C ARG A 69 3.11 -3.53 -12.59
N ASP A 70 4.14 -2.70 -12.65
CA ASP A 70 4.65 -2.13 -13.90
C ASP A 70 3.57 -1.39 -14.74
N ALA A 71 2.57 -0.79 -14.08
CA ALA A 71 1.39 -0.21 -14.71
C ALA A 71 1.47 1.31 -14.89
N GLY A 72 2.57 1.92 -14.44
CA GLY A 72 2.77 3.38 -14.48
C GLY A 72 1.83 4.14 -13.56
N ILE A 73 1.42 3.53 -12.44
CA ILE A 73 0.58 4.21 -11.45
C ILE A 73 1.38 5.34 -10.81
N GLU A 74 0.80 6.53 -10.79
CA GLU A 74 1.33 7.68 -10.05
C GLU A 74 0.50 7.98 -8.80
N GLN A 75 -0.83 7.76 -8.86
CA GLN A 75 -1.75 8.11 -7.79
C GLN A 75 -2.60 6.89 -7.39
N ILE A 76 -2.91 6.79 -6.11
CA ILE A 76 -3.58 5.62 -5.52
C ILE A 76 -4.90 5.98 -4.82
N GLU A 77 -5.54 7.11 -5.17
CA GLU A 77 -6.79 7.49 -4.50
C GLU A 77 -7.88 6.44 -4.66
N GLY A 78 -8.50 6.12 -3.54
CA GLY A 78 -9.51 5.09 -3.41
C GLY A 78 -8.97 3.72 -3.03
N ILE A 79 -7.64 3.55 -2.97
CA ILE A 79 -7.04 2.33 -2.39
C ILE A 79 -7.44 2.16 -0.93
N GLU A 80 -7.65 3.25 -0.18
CA GLU A 80 -8.07 3.24 1.23
C GLU A 80 -9.45 2.59 1.43
N LYS A 81 -10.21 2.39 0.36
CA LYS A 81 -11.50 1.68 0.40
C LYS A 81 -11.34 0.17 0.54
N LEU A 82 -10.16 -0.38 0.22
CA LEU A 82 -9.85 -1.81 0.30
C LEU A 82 -9.50 -2.23 1.74
N THR A 83 -10.37 -1.88 2.68
CA THR A 83 -10.11 -1.95 4.13
C THR A 83 -9.75 -3.34 4.67
N ASN A 84 -10.03 -4.41 3.94
CA ASN A 84 -9.69 -5.78 4.33
C ASN A 84 -8.46 -6.35 3.59
N LEU A 85 -7.72 -5.51 2.86
CA LEU A 85 -6.54 -5.94 2.13
C LEU A 85 -5.46 -6.47 3.09
N VAL A 86 -4.89 -7.62 2.74
CA VAL A 86 -3.85 -8.33 3.50
C VAL A 86 -2.52 -8.30 2.75
N GLU A 87 -2.56 -8.40 1.42
CA GLU A 87 -1.37 -8.32 0.56
C GLU A 87 -1.56 -7.25 -0.50
N LEU A 88 -0.60 -6.33 -0.59
CA LEU A 88 -0.56 -5.28 -1.60
C LEU A 88 0.78 -5.27 -2.32
N ASP A 89 0.74 -5.40 -3.63
CA ASP A 89 1.90 -5.35 -4.48
C ASP A 89 1.74 -4.27 -5.55
N LEU A 90 2.48 -3.19 -5.39
CA LEU A 90 2.50 -2.03 -6.29
C LEU A 90 3.89 -1.82 -6.90
N ARG A 91 4.67 -2.90 -7.07
CA ARG A 91 6.04 -2.81 -7.56
C ARG A 91 6.14 -2.25 -8.99
N GLY A 92 7.22 -1.52 -9.25
CA GLY A 92 7.55 -1.04 -10.60
C GLY A 92 6.62 0.07 -11.12
N ASN A 93 5.99 0.83 -10.24
CA ASN A 93 5.17 1.99 -10.61
C ASN A 93 5.93 3.31 -10.42
N GLU A 94 5.20 4.42 -10.44
CA GLU A 94 5.74 5.77 -10.35
C GLU A 94 5.26 6.50 -9.09
N ILE A 95 4.82 5.76 -8.07
CA ILE A 95 4.21 6.27 -6.82
C ILE A 95 5.26 7.00 -5.98
N ASP A 96 4.91 8.19 -5.48
CA ASP A 96 5.72 8.94 -4.52
C ASP A 96 4.99 9.22 -3.19
N ASP A 97 3.66 9.36 -3.22
CA ASP A 97 2.80 9.51 -2.05
C ASP A 97 2.06 8.21 -1.71
N ILE A 98 2.38 7.66 -0.53
CA ILE A 98 1.75 6.44 0.00
C ILE A 98 0.84 6.72 1.20
N THR A 99 0.44 7.97 1.44
CA THR A 99 -0.34 8.36 2.62
C THR A 99 -1.59 7.49 2.80
N LEU A 100 -2.27 7.15 1.70
CA LEU A 100 -3.49 6.34 1.71
C LEU A 100 -3.26 4.86 2.04
N ILE A 101 -2.03 4.35 1.90
CA ILE A 101 -1.69 2.98 2.33
C ILE A 101 -1.76 2.88 3.85
N GLY A 102 -1.52 3.97 4.59
CA GLY A 102 -1.60 4.01 6.06
C GLY A 102 -2.99 3.72 6.64
N GLU A 103 -4.04 3.73 5.82
CA GLU A 103 -5.41 3.39 6.21
C GLU A 103 -5.71 1.88 6.10
N LEU A 104 -4.78 1.08 5.57
CA LEU A 104 -4.96 -0.35 5.30
C LEU A 104 -4.42 -1.21 6.46
N GLU A 105 -4.97 -1.02 7.67
CA GLU A 105 -4.44 -1.58 8.94
C GLU A 105 -4.33 -3.12 8.98
N ASN A 106 -4.98 -3.84 8.06
CA ASN A 106 -4.93 -5.31 7.97
C ASN A 106 -3.78 -5.84 7.09
N LEU A 107 -2.95 -4.98 6.51
CA LEU A 107 -1.83 -5.41 5.67
C LEU A 107 -0.81 -6.22 6.46
N GLU A 108 -0.49 -7.40 5.93
CA GLU A 108 0.56 -8.31 6.40
C GLU A 108 1.76 -8.31 5.43
N VAL A 109 1.52 -8.08 4.12
CA VAL A 109 2.55 -8.08 3.08
C VAL A 109 2.42 -6.82 2.19
N LEU A 110 3.52 -6.10 2.02
CA LEU A 110 3.57 -4.87 1.22
C LEU A 110 4.83 -4.81 0.34
N ASP A 111 4.66 -4.92 -0.98
CA ASP A 111 5.74 -4.72 -1.98
C ASP A 111 5.54 -3.38 -2.71
N LEU A 112 6.39 -2.40 -2.38
CA LEU A 112 6.45 -1.07 -2.97
C LEU A 112 7.78 -0.84 -3.72
N ARG A 113 8.50 -1.90 -4.07
CA ARG A 113 9.81 -1.74 -4.70
C ARG A 113 9.75 -1.05 -6.05
N ASP A 114 10.85 -0.42 -6.42
CA ASP A 114 11.05 0.24 -7.71
C ASP A 114 9.96 1.32 -7.99
N ASN A 115 9.72 2.18 -7.00
CA ASN A 115 8.84 3.35 -7.08
C ASN A 115 9.67 4.65 -6.89
N ARG A 116 9.02 5.76 -6.48
CA ARG A 116 9.65 7.08 -6.27
C ARG A 116 9.52 7.57 -4.83
N ILE A 117 9.22 6.67 -3.90
CA ILE A 117 8.86 6.97 -2.52
C ILE A 117 10.07 7.53 -1.77
N SER A 118 9.87 8.59 -1.00
CA SER A 118 10.89 9.14 -0.07
C SER A 118 10.43 9.21 1.37
N ASP A 119 9.11 9.24 1.60
CA ASP A 119 8.49 9.32 2.92
C ASP A 119 7.65 8.06 3.15
N ILE A 120 7.98 7.33 4.21
CA ILE A 120 7.26 6.12 4.62
C ILE A 120 6.53 6.29 5.95
N SER A 121 6.43 7.52 6.49
CA SER A 121 5.80 7.80 7.79
C SER A 121 4.35 7.33 7.90
N ALA A 122 3.64 7.22 6.78
CA ALA A 122 2.29 6.67 6.72
C ALA A 122 2.19 5.20 7.15
N LEU A 123 3.28 4.44 7.11
CA LEU A 123 3.27 3.01 7.44
C LEU A 123 3.09 2.74 8.95
N GLY A 124 3.23 3.73 9.82
CA GLY A 124 3.28 3.53 11.28
C GLY A 124 2.03 2.87 11.91
N ASN A 125 0.89 2.90 11.23
CA ASN A 125 -0.34 2.25 11.68
C ASN A 125 -0.45 0.78 11.23
N LEU A 126 0.41 0.30 10.32
CA LEU A 126 0.37 -1.05 9.76
C LEU A 126 1.01 -2.08 10.70
N THR A 127 0.51 -2.14 11.94
CA THR A 127 1.10 -2.94 13.00
C THR A 127 1.02 -4.46 12.78
N HIS A 128 0.23 -4.91 11.80
CA HIS A 128 0.18 -6.31 11.36
C HIS A 128 1.21 -6.67 10.29
N LEU A 129 1.98 -5.69 9.78
CA LEU A 129 2.90 -5.91 8.67
C LEU A 129 4.04 -6.85 9.07
N GLU A 130 4.23 -7.90 8.26
CA GLU A 130 5.21 -8.96 8.48
C GLU A 130 6.30 -8.95 7.39
N ASP A 131 5.96 -8.61 6.15
CA ASP A 131 6.86 -8.49 5.02
C ASP A 131 6.76 -7.10 4.38
N LEU A 132 7.88 -6.38 4.36
CA LEU A 132 7.98 -5.07 3.74
C LEU A 132 9.15 -5.01 2.75
N ASN A 133 8.82 -4.72 1.51
CA ASN A 133 9.78 -4.46 0.45
C ASN A 133 9.63 -3.05 -0.10
N VAL A 134 10.60 -2.18 0.21
CA VAL A 134 10.69 -0.81 -0.30
C VAL A 134 11.98 -0.59 -1.09
N ARG A 135 12.53 -1.66 -1.66
CA ARG A 135 13.77 -1.62 -2.45
C ARG A 135 13.68 -0.60 -3.59
N GLY A 136 14.78 0.09 -3.90
CA GLY A 136 14.86 0.86 -5.14
C GLY A 136 13.99 2.11 -5.12
N ASN A 137 13.92 2.76 -3.95
CA ASN A 137 13.19 4.00 -3.72
C ASN A 137 14.19 5.12 -3.37
N ARG A 138 13.72 6.20 -2.73
CA ARG A 138 14.51 7.39 -2.36
C ARG A 138 14.43 7.64 -0.85
N ILE A 139 14.28 6.58 -0.07
CA ILE A 139 14.06 6.64 1.38
C ILE A 139 15.39 6.92 2.08
N SER A 140 15.36 7.82 3.06
CA SER A 140 16.51 8.08 3.95
C SER A 140 16.13 8.01 5.44
N ASP A 141 14.87 8.27 5.76
CA ASP A 141 14.33 8.21 7.12
C ASP A 141 13.45 6.97 7.24
N ILE A 142 13.84 6.08 8.16
CA ILE A 142 13.11 4.85 8.48
C ILE A 142 12.64 4.82 9.94
N SER A 143 12.58 5.98 10.61
CA SER A 143 12.17 6.09 12.02
C SER A 143 10.84 5.40 12.30
N VAL A 144 9.88 5.49 11.39
CA VAL A 144 8.57 4.82 11.49
C VAL A 144 8.65 3.30 11.65
N LEU A 145 9.73 2.66 11.20
CA LEU A 145 9.87 1.20 11.29
C LEU A 145 9.95 0.71 12.75
N SER A 146 10.27 1.57 13.72
CA SER A 146 10.22 1.20 15.15
C SER A 146 8.83 0.80 15.63
N GLU A 147 7.78 1.26 14.94
CA GLU A 147 6.38 0.92 15.28
C GLU A 147 5.97 -0.46 14.71
N LEU A 148 6.71 -0.99 13.72
CA LEU A 148 6.34 -2.20 12.96
C LEU A 148 6.96 -3.47 13.55
N THR A 149 6.70 -3.71 14.83
CA THR A 149 7.35 -4.77 15.61
C THR A 149 7.06 -6.22 15.15
N ASN A 150 6.09 -6.42 14.24
CA ASN A 150 5.78 -7.72 13.64
C ASN A 150 6.58 -8.07 12.39
N ILE A 151 7.42 -7.16 11.87
CA ILE A 151 8.23 -7.38 10.68
C ILE A 151 9.17 -8.58 10.87
N ARG A 152 9.15 -9.49 9.89
CA ARG A 152 9.97 -10.69 9.79
C ARG A 152 10.90 -10.63 8.59
N GLU A 153 10.45 -10.02 7.50
CA GLU A 153 11.21 -9.86 6.26
C GLU A 153 11.23 -8.38 5.88
N LEU A 154 12.43 -7.82 5.74
CA LEU A 154 12.62 -6.40 5.44
C LEU A 154 13.65 -6.21 4.32
N ASN A 155 13.21 -5.58 3.24
CA ASN A 155 14.06 -5.22 2.13
C ASN A 155 14.04 -3.70 1.90
N ILE A 156 15.11 -3.05 2.37
CA ILE A 156 15.34 -1.60 2.23
C ILE A 156 16.53 -1.29 1.30
N ARG A 157 16.97 -2.27 0.50
CA ARG A 157 18.09 -2.15 -0.44
C ARG A 157 17.88 -1.02 -1.45
N GLU A 158 18.98 -0.43 -1.94
CA GLU A 158 18.97 0.61 -2.98
C GLU A 158 18.11 1.82 -2.56
N ASN A 159 18.46 2.39 -1.42
CA ASN A 159 17.89 3.62 -0.88
C ASN A 159 19.05 4.56 -0.44
N SER A 160 18.78 5.55 0.42
CA SER A 160 19.77 6.50 0.95
C SER A 160 19.77 6.51 2.49
N ILE A 161 19.61 5.33 3.09
CA ILE A 161 19.49 5.16 4.55
C ILE A 161 20.89 5.14 5.18
N SER A 162 21.07 5.86 6.28
CA SER A 162 22.30 5.83 7.08
C SER A 162 22.06 5.43 8.54
N ASP A 163 20.89 5.77 9.10
CA ASP A 163 20.51 5.43 10.46
C ASP A 163 19.59 4.20 10.47
N ILE A 164 20.08 3.12 11.09
CA ILE A 164 19.31 1.88 11.30
C ILE A 164 18.94 1.64 12.77
N SER A 165 19.09 2.64 13.64
CA SER A 165 18.63 2.56 15.03
C SER A 165 17.15 2.19 15.19
N PRO A 166 16.22 2.54 14.27
CA PRO A 166 14.82 2.10 14.37
C PRO A 166 14.63 0.58 14.26
N LEU A 167 15.63 -0.17 13.76
CA LEU A 167 15.56 -1.62 13.61
C LEU A 167 15.86 -2.38 14.92
N ALA A 168 16.36 -1.71 15.96
CA ALA A 168 16.90 -2.36 17.16
C ALA A 168 15.88 -3.23 17.91
N ASP A 169 14.60 -2.85 17.87
CA ASP A 169 13.52 -3.53 18.57
C ASP A 169 12.70 -4.47 17.67
N LEU A 170 13.09 -4.67 16.40
CA LEU A 170 12.45 -5.60 15.47
C LEU A 170 12.86 -7.06 15.76
N THR A 171 12.60 -7.50 16.98
CA THR A 171 13.06 -8.79 17.50
C THR A 171 12.52 -10.02 16.75
N LEU A 172 11.49 -9.85 15.91
CA LEU A 172 10.94 -10.90 15.03
C LEU A 172 11.62 -10.97 13.66
N LEU A 173 12.51 -10.02 13.32
CA LEU A 173 13.20 -9.94 12.04
C LEU A 173 14.08 -11.18 11.83
N ARG A 174 13.94 -11.80 10.67
CA ARG A 174 14.65 -13.03 10.27
C ARG A 174 15.46 -12.84 8.99
N ASP A 175 14.96 -11.98 8.11
CA ASP A 175 15.54 -11.68 6.81
C ASP A 175 15.67 -10.17 6.63
N LEU A 176 16.90 -9.71 6.43
CA LEU A 176 17.22 -8.30 6.26
C LEU A 176 18.15 -8.08 5.07
N ASN A 177 17.68 -7.27 4.13
CA ASN A 177 18.49 -6.79 3.01
C ASN A 177 18.58 -5.27 3.03
N MET A 178 19.78 -4.76 3.32
CA MET A 178 20.07 -3.32 3.37
C MET A 178 21.16 -2.90 2.39
N ARG A 179 21.45 -3.74 1.38
CA ARG A 179 22.50 -3.44 0.38
C ARG A 179 22.33 -2.06 -0.25
N TYR A 180 23.44 -1.48 -0.68
CA TYR A 180 23.47 -0.22 -1.43
C TYR A 180 22.71 0.91 -0.72
N ASN A 181 23.14 1.20 0.51
CA ASN A 181 22.71 2.32 1.35
C ASN A 181 23.97 3.07 1.86
N GLN A 182 23.85 3.86 2.92
CA GLN A 182 24.93 4.68 3.51
C GLN A 182 25.16 4.32 4.98
N ILE A 183 24.92 3.07 5.36
CA ILE A 183 25.02 2.58 6.75
C ILE A 183 26.49 2.36 7.10
N ASP A 184 26.93 2.79 8.29
CA ASP A 184 28.33 2.66 8.74
C ASP A 184 28.52 1.76 9.97
N THR A 185 27.42 1.30 10.59
CA THR A 185 27.46 0.47 11.80
C THR A 185 26.36 -0.58 11.80
N LEU A 186 26.62 -1.70 12.50
CA LEU A 186 25.67 -2.79 12.74
C LEU A 186 25.23 -2.90 14.21
N GLU A 187 25.64 -1.97 15.08
CA GLU A 187 25.29 -1.98 16.50
C GLU A 187 23.78 -2.17 16.78
N PRO A 188 22.85 -1.53 16.03
CA PRO A 188 21.41 -1.74 16.24
C PRO A 188 20.95 -3.17 16.00
N LEU A 189 21.69 -4.00 15.27
CA LEU A 189 21.29 -5.38 14.98
C LEU A 189 21.77 -6.37 16.06
N SER A 190 22.55 -5.92 17.05
CA SER A 190 23.27 -6.80 17.98
C SER A 190 22.38 -7.73 18.83
N ASP A 191 21.13 -7.33 19.10
CA ASP A 191 20.17 -8.10 19.92
C ASP A 191 19.05 -8.81 19.12
N LEU A 192 19.06 -8.73 17.79
CA LEU A 192 18.11 -9.40 16.89
C LEU A 192 18.35 -10.92 16.76
N GLN A 193 18.09 -11.67 17.82
CA GLN A 193 18.35 -13.12 17.93
C GLN A 193 17.66 -13.99 16.87
N ASN A 194 16.59 -13.49 16.23
CA ASN A 194 15.88 -14.21 15.18
C ASN A 194 16.46 -13.98 13.77
N LEU A 195 17.44 -13.09 13.61
CA LEU A 195 18.08 -12.79 12.33
C LEU A 195 18.96 -13.97 11.87
N THR A 196 18.31 -14.93 11.22
CA THR A 196 18.85 -16.27 10.96
C THR A 196 18.71 -16.69 9.50
N GLN A 197 17.92 -16.00 8.69
CA GLN A 197 17.76 -16.35 7.29
C GLN A 197 18.77 -15.61 6.43
N ARG A 198 18.74 -14.28 6.44
CA ARG A 198 19.57 -13.47 5.55
C ARG A 198 19.98 -12.15 6.18
N LEU A 199 21.24 -11.78 6.02
CA LEU A 199 21.77 -10.44 6.30
C LEU A 199 22.67 -10.02 5.14
N TYR A 200 22.14 -9.15 4.29
CA TYR A 200 22.88 -8.59 3.17
C TYR A 200 23.17 -7.10 3.39
N ILE A 201 24.45 -6.76 3.41
CA ILE A 201 24.96 -5.42 3.74
C ILE A 201 25.90 -4.85 2.68
N GLU A 202 26.21 -5.58 1.60
CA GLU A 202 27.10 -5.12 0.53
C GLU A 202 26.71 -3.72 0.01
N GLY A 203 27.71 -2.88 -0.25
CA GLY A 203 27.50 -1.54 -0.80
C GLY A 203 27.08 -0.51 0.25
N ASN A 204 27.34 -0.77 1.53
CA ASN A 204 27.31 0.19 2.63
C ASN A 204 28.72 0.69 3.01
N LEU A 205 28.83 1.45 4.09
CA LEU A 205 30.07 1.99 4.67
C LEU A 205 30.51 1.23 5.93
N ILE A 206 30.01 0.00 6.12
CA ILE A 206 30.30 -0.84 7.28
C ILE A 206 31.74 -1.38 7.18
N GLU A 207 32.54 -1.06 8.19
CA GLU A 207 33.91 -1.58 8.33
C GLU A 207 34.03 -2.65 9.43
N ASP A 208 33.15 -2.62 10.43
CA ASP A 208 33.14 -3.55 11.56
C ASP A 208 31.85 -4.38 11.58
N THR A 209 32.00 -5.69 11.39
CA THR A 209 30.93 -6.67 11.44
C THR A 209 30.84 -7.40 12.79
N SER A 210 31.73 -7.08 13.74
CA SER A 210 31.72 -7.68 15.08
C SER A 210 30.39 -7.57 15.85
N PRO A 211 29.54 -6.53 15.67
CA PRO A 211 28.23 -6.47 16.34
C PRO A 211 27.27 -7.59 15.98
N VAL A 212 27.48 -8.27 14.85
CA VAL A 212 26.65 -9.39 14.36
C VAL A 212 27.40 -10.71 14.32
N ALA A 213 28.62 -10.78 14.89
CA ALA A 213 29.48 -11.96 14.79
C ALA A 213 28.89 -13.21 15.43
N HIS A 214 28.02 -13.07 16.43
CA HIS A 214 27.33 -14.20 17.06
C HIS A 214 26.26 -14.83 16.16
N TYR A 215 25.85 -14.17 15.07
CA TYR A 215 24.92 -14.75 14.09
C TYR A 215 25.59 -15.66 13.07
N TYR A 216 26.92 -15.59 12.90
CA TYR A 216 27.62 -16.24 11.77
C TYR A 216 27.38 -17.74 11.64
N ASP A 217 27.25 -18.45 12.77
CA ASP A 217 27.01 -19.89 12.77
C ASP A 217 25.54 -20.27 12.51
N HIS A 218 24.62 -19.30 12.54
CA HIS A 218 23.17 -19.52 12.51
C HIS A 218 22.48 -18.89 11.30
N ILE A 219 23.12 -17.92 10.65
CA ILE A 219 22.56 -17.23 9.49
C ILE A 219 22.79 -18.01 8.20
N LEU A 220 21.75 -18.21 7.39
CA LEU A 220 21.83 -19.03 6.17
C LEU A 220 22.51 -18.30 5.01
N GLU A 221 22.29 -16.99 4.88
CA GLU A 221 22.78 -16.19 3.76
C GLU A 221 23.41 -14.86 4.22
N THR A 222 24.67 -14.62 3.84
CA THR A 222 25.40 -13.36 4.07
C THR A 222 26.26 -12.97 2.86
N ASP A 223 26.78 -11.75 2.85
CA ASP A 223 27.54 -11.17 1.73
C ASP A 223 28.77 -10.34 2.12
N PHE A 224 29.32 -10.60 3.30
CA PHE A 224 30.48 -9.93 3.88
C PHE A 224 31.51 -10.93 4.40
#